data_AF-A0A3A4K6I7-F1
#
_entry.id   AF-A0A3A4K6I7-F1
#
_cell.length_a   1.000
_cell.length_b   1.000
_cell.length_c   1.000
_cell.angle_alpha   90.00
_cell.angle_beta   90.00
_cell.angle_gamma   90.00
#
_symmetry.space_group_name_H-M   'P 1'
#
loop_
_entity.id
_entity.type
_entity.pdbx_description
1 polymer ?
#
loop_
_entity_poly.entity_id
_entity_poly.type
_entity_poly.pdbx_seq_one_letter_code
_entity_poly.pdbx_strand_id
1 'polypeptide(L)'
;MNMADQFDLIAEAKSGALSVRMSPEEFARIDHECRRFVKETIREVQNDMREISKIDKWGFGDHPDSKLTSAPTMARRFREKAMGQPDGNDFYTILEEHKSAVESIRQLFGAMRDRYIAQDSTLAARFKAESERLGNPIK
;
A
#
# COMPACT_ATOMS: atom_id res chain seq x y z
N MET A 1 -4.05 17.86 4.01
CA MET A 1 -3.28 17.25 5.11
C MET A 1 -1.90 16.98 4.55
N ASN A 2 -0.91 17.79 4.91
CA ASN A 2 0.40 17.77 4.28
C ASN A 2 1.19 16.54 4.74
N MET A 3 2.00 15.97 3.84
CA MET A 3 2.89 14.82 4.11
C MET A 3 3.86 15.07 5.28
N ALA A 4 4.07 16.33 5.67
CA ALA A 4 4.83 16.75 6.84
C ALA A 4 4.16 16.37 8.19
N ASP A 5 2.83 16.38 8.29
CA ASP A 5 2.12 16.01 9.53
C ASP A 5 2.19 14.50 9.82
N GLN A 6 2.42 13.68 8.79
CA GLN A 6 2.48 12.22 8.92
C GLN A 6 3.75 11.76 9.67
N PHE A 7 4.82 12.55 9.64
CA PHE A 7 6.06 12.28 10.38
C PHE A 7 5.92 12.53 11.89
N ASP A 8 4.97 13.38 12.30
CA ASP A 8 4.81 13.76 13.72
C ASP A 8 4.10 12.65 14.51
N LEU A 9 3.04 12.06 13.96
CA LEU A 9 2.23 11.06 14.67
C LEU A 9 3.00 9.79 15.06
N ILE A 10 3.95 9.34 14.24
CA ILE A 10 4.77 8.16 14.58
C ILE A 10 5.74 8.52 15.71
N ALA A 11 6.31 9.74 15.71
CA ALA A 11 7.17 10.21 16.78
C ALA A 11 6.39 10.37 18.10
N GLU A 12 5.18 10.93 18.03
CA GLU A 12 4.26 11.05 19.16
C GLU A 12 3.82 9.68 19.72
N ALA A 13 3.54 8.71 18.85
CA ALA A 13 3.24 7.35 19.27
C ALA A 13 4.45 6.70 19.94
N LYS A 14 5.65 6.89 19.39
CA LYS A 14 6.91 6.39 19.98
C LYS A 14 7.24 7.05 21.31
N SER A 15 6.88 8.33 21.52
CA SER A 15 7.06 9.04 22.80
C SER A 15 5.95 8.74 23.81
N GLY A 16 4.79 8.27 23.33
CA GLY A 16 3.60 7.96 24.11
C GLY A 16 2.67 9.14 24.32
N ALA A 17 2.93 10.27 23.65
CA ALA A 17 2.01 11.39 23.59
C ALA A 17 0.71 11.01 22.88
N LEU A 18 0.78 10.06 21.94
CA LEU A 18 -0.37 9.47 21.26
C LEU A 18 -0.59 8.04 21.74
N SER A 19 -1.79 7.75 22.27
CA SER A 19 -2.17 6.40 22.72
C SER A 19 -3.58 6.05 22.26
N VAL A 20 -3.77 4.79 21.86
CA VAL A 20 -5.06 4.23 21.45
C VAL A 20 -5.26 2.94 22.23
N ARG A 21 -6.38 2.82 22.95
CA ARG A 21 -6.73 1.60 23.67
C ARG A 21 -7.28 0.57 22.70
N MET A 22 -6.55 -0.53 22.53
CA MET A 22 -6.85 -1.57 21.55
C MET A 22 -6.40 -2.93 22.08
N SER A 23 -7.07 -4.01 21.66
CA SER A 23 -6.67 -5.37 22.01
C SER A 23 -5.43 -5.84 21.22
N PRO A 24 -4.65 -6.80 21.74
CA PRO A 24 -3.60 -7.48 20.98
C PRO A 24 -4.06 -7.98 19.61
N GLU A 25 -5.27 -8.52 19.57
CA GLU A 25 -5.80 -9.17 18.39
C GLU A 25 -6.10 -8.17 17.27
N GLU A 26 -6.58 -6.99 17.63
CA GLU A 26 -6.78 -5.90 16.69
C GLU A 26 -5.47 -5.33 16.16
N PHE A 27 -4.42 -5.19 16.99
CA PHE A 27 -3.09 -4.82 16.51
C PHE A 27 -2.53 -5.84 15.52
N ALA A 28 -2.67 -7.13 15.82
CA ALA A 28 -2.23 -8.21 14.93
C ALA A 28 -2.99 -8.20 13.60
N ARG A 29 -4.31 -7.99 13.66
CA ARG A 29 -5.16 -7.87 12.47
C ARG A 29 -4.80 -6.67 11.61
N ILE A 30 -4.58 -5.48 12.19
CA ILE A 30 -4.17 -4.29 11.42
C ILE A 30 -2.84 -4.54 10.72
N ASP A 31 -1.83 -5.09 11.43
CA ASP A 31 -0.54 -5.42 10.81
C ASP A 31 -0.72 -6.41 9.64
N HIS A 32 -1.56 -7.42 9.82
CA HIS A 32 -1.89 -8.40 8.78
C HIS A 32 -2.55 -7.78 7.56
N GLU A 33 -3.66 -7.08 7.75
CA GLU A 33 -4.41 -6.53 6.64
C GLU A 33 -3.60 -5.47 5.89
N CYS A 34 -2.78 -4.67 6.56
CA CYS A 34 -1.88 -3.74 5.88
C CYS A 34 -0.85 -4.47 4.99
N ARG A 35 -0.20 -5.53 5.51
CA ARG A 35 0.77 -6.32 4.72
C ARG A 35 0.09 -7.01 3.55
N ARG A 36 -1.07 -7.61 3.81
CA ARG A 36 -1.88 -8.33 2.83
C ARG A 36 -2.33 -7.39 1.72
N PHE A 37 -2.92 -6.24 2.04
CA PHE A 37 -3.37 -5.26 1.06
C PHE A 37 -2.23 -4.72 0.18
N VAL A 38 -1.07 -4.41 0.77
CA VAL A 38 0.10 -3.99 -0.01
C VAL A 38 0.54 -5.09 -0.97
N LYS A 39 0.58 -6.35 -0.50
CA LYS A 39 1.09 -7.48 -1.28
C LYS A 39 0.12 -7.96 -2.36
N GLU A 40 -1.14 -8.17 -2.00
CA GLU A 40 -2.15 -8.83 -2.82
C GLU A 40 -3.00 -7.84 -3.62
N THR A 41 -3.03 -6.56 -3.26
CA THR A 41 -3.82 -5.58 -4.01
C THR A 41 -2.93 -4.59 -4.71
N ILE A 42 -2.12 -3.83 -3.96
CA ILE A 42 -1.34 -2.76 -4.56
C ILE A 42 -0.32 -3.33 -5.55
N ARG A 43 0.49 -4.31 -5.14
CA ARG A 43 1.53 -4.87 -6.02
C ARG A 43 0.96 -5.65 -7.20
N GLU A 44 -0.16 -6.35 -7.03
CA GLU A 44 -0.81 -7.06 -8.14
C GLU A 44 -1.28 -6.07 -9.20
N VAL A 45 -2.01 -5.02 -8.81
CA VAL A 45 -2.45 -3.99 -9.75
C VAL A 45 -1.27 -3.24 -10.36
N GLN A 46 -0.22 -2.91 -9.60
CA GLN A 46 1.00 -2.29 -10.16
C GLN A 46 1.68 -3.20 -11.20
N ASN A 47 1.70 -4.51 -11.00
CA ASN A 47 2.22 -5.45 -12.00
C ASN A 47 1.35 -5.46 -13.26
N ASP A 48 0.03 -5.51 -13.12
CA ASP A 48 -0.89 -5.44 -14.26
C ASP A 48 -0.73 -4.14 -15.04
N MET A 49 -0.61 -3.00 -14.35
CA MET A 49 -0.39 -1.70 -14.99
C MET A 49 0.95 -1.63 -15.72
N ARG A 50 1.99 -2.25 -15.16
CA ARG A 50 3.29 -2.38 -15.83
C ARG A 50 3.17 -3.22 -17.10
N GLU A 51 2.40 -4.29 -17.09
CA GLU A 51 2.22 -5.11 -18.30
C GLU A 51 1.35 -4.39 -19.34
N ILE A 52 0.30 -3.69 -18.92
CA ILE A 52 -0.53 -2.86 -19.80
C ILE A 52 0.29 -1.76 -20.49
N SER A 53 1.20 -1.10 -19.77
CA SER A 53 2.02 -0.03 -20.35
C SER A 53 2.97 -0.53 -21.44
N LYS A 54 3.30 -1.83 -21.45
CA LYS A 54 4.17 -2.48 -22.44
C LYS A 54 3.43 -3.03 -23.67
N ILE A 55 2.09 -3.02 -23.70
CA ILE A 55 1.33 -3.59 -24.82
C ILE A 55 1.61 -2.79 -26.09
N ASP A 56 2.39 -3.33 -27.03
CA ASP A 56 2.75 -2.65 -28.29
C ASP A 56 1.58 -2.55 -29.27
N LYS A 57 0.75 -3.60 -29.37
CA LYS A 57 -0.45 -3.63 -30.22
C LYS A 57 -1.63 -4.15 -29.45
N TRP A 58 -2.71 -3.37 -29.43
CA TRP A 58 -3.92 -3.66 -28.68
C TRP A 58 -4.98 -4.39 -29.51
N GLY A 59 -4.86 -4.38 -30.83
CA GLY A 59 -5.71 -5.19 -31.72
C GLY A 59 -7.08 -4.59 -32.01
N PHE A 60 -7.33 -3.33 -31.63
CA PHE A 60 -8.57 -2.60 -31.96
C PHE A 60 -8.41 -1.64 -33.15
N GLY A 61 -7.44 -1.91 -34.03
CA GLY A 61 -7.11 -1.03 -35.16
C GLY A 61 -6.14 0.09 -34.79
N ASP A 62 -5.27 -0.13 -33.80
CA ASP A 62 -4.20 0.80 -33.39
C ASP A 62 -2.94 0.72 -34.26
N HIS A 63 -2.99 -0.04 -35.36
CA HIS A 63 -1.91 -0.15 -36.34
C HIS A 63 -1.85 1.05 -37.29
N PRO A 64 -0.66 1.38 -37.86
CA PRO A 64 -0.48 2.55 -38.73
C PRO A 64 -1.43 2.61 -39.93
N ASP A 65 -1.76 1.46 -40.53
CA ASP A 65 -2.62 1.39 -41.74
C ASP A 65 -4.13 1.42 -41.43
N SER A 66 -4.50 1.68 -40.19
CA SER A 66 -5.90 1.67 -39.76
C SER A 66 -6.65 2.90 -40.25
N LYS A 67 -7.90 2.69 -40.70
CA LYS A 67 -8.83 3.80 -40.98
C LYS A 67 -9.40 4.41 -39.69
N LEU A 68 -9.19 3.78 -38.54
CA LEU A 68 -9.63 4.27 -37.22
C LEU A 68 -8.58 5.23 -36.64
N THR A 69 -8.66 6.50 -37.02
CA THR A 69 -7.68 7.53 -36.63
C THR A 69 -7.58 7.76 -35.11
N SER A 70 -8.65 7.47 -34.36
CA SER A 70 -8.67 7.59 -32.90
C SER A 70 -7.97 6.44 -32.17
N ALA A 71 -7.84 5.27 -32.81
CA ALA A 71 -7.35 4.06 -32.15
C ALA A 71 -5.89 4.19 -31.65
N PRO A 72 -4.91 4.66 -32.44
CA PRO A 72 -3.55 4.88 -31.94
C PRO A 72 -3.49 5.84 -30.75
N THR A 73 -4.35 6.87 -30.74
CA THR A 73 -4.42 7.83 -29.63
C THR A 73 -4.94 7.17 -28.35
N MET A 74 -5.96 6.31 -28.43
CA MET A 74 -6.48 5.57 -27.29
C MET A 74 -5.44 4.58 -26.74
N ALA A 75 -4.76 3.83 -27.62
CA ALA A 75 -3.69 2.91 -27.22
C ALA A 75 -2.57 3.61 -26.45
N ARG A 76 -2.12 4.77 -26.96
CA ARG A 76 -1.13 5.60 -26.26
C ARG A 76 -1.63 6.06 -24.89
N ARG A 77 -2.85 6.59 -24.80
CA ARG A 77 -3.43 7.05 -23.53
C ARG A 77 -3.56 5.94 -22.50
N PHE A 78 -3.93 4.72 -22.92
CA PHE A 78 -4.01 3.60 -22.00
C PHE A 78 -2.64 3.21 -21.44
N ARG A 79 -1.59 3.19 -22.26
CA ARG A 79 -0.22 2.94 -21.79
C ARG A 79 0.23 3.98 -20.79
N GLU A 80 0.10 5.25 -21.16
CA GLU A 80 0.49 6.39 -20.33
C GLU A 80 -0.28 6.39 -19.01
N LYS A 81 -1.60 6.14 -19.04
CA LYS A 81 -2.42 6.12 -17.82
C LYS A 81 -2.09 4.94 -16.91
N ALA A 82 -1.66 3.81 -17.47
CA ALA A 82 -1.20 2.68 -16.69
C ALA A 82 0.14 3.00 -16.00
N MET A 83 1.11 3.52 -16.75
CA MET A 83 2.42 3.91 -16.22
C MET A 83 3.14 4.89 -17.16
N GLY A 84 3.76 5.93 -16.61
CA GLY A 84 4.65 6.83 -17.34
C GLY A 84 4.02 8.15 -17.75
N GLN A 85 2.95 8.60 -17.08
CA GLN A 85 2.49 9.97 -17.27
C GLN A 85 3.52 10.95 -16.67
N PRO A 86 3.93 12.01 -17.40
CA PRO A 86 4.94 12.95 -16.91
C PRO A 86 4.55 13.70 -15.62
N ASP A 87 3.25 13.87 -15.39
CA ASP A 87 2.71 14.54 -14.20
C ASP A 87 2.52 13.59 -13.01
N GLY A 88 2.89 12.30 -13.15
CA GLY A 88 2.71 11.27 -12.13
C GLY A 88 1.25 10.82 -11.95
N ASN A 89 0.33 11.29 -12.79
CA ASN A 89 -1.09 10.90 -12.73
C ASN A 89 -1.35 9.56 -13.42
N ASP A 90 -0.50 8.57 -13.19
CA ASP A 90 -0.71 7.19 -13.64
C ASP A 90 -1.00 6.26 -12.47
N PHE A 91 -1.65 5.14 -12.76
CA PHE A 91 -2.05 4.18 -11.73
C PHE A 91 -0.84 3.64 -10.96
N TYR A 92 0.25 3.32 -11.65
CA TYR A 92 1.44 2.77 -11.02
C TYR A 92 2.00 3.71 -9.94
N THR A 93 2.15 5.00 -10.28
CA THR A 93 2.72 6.04 -9.42
C THR A 93 1.80 6.34 -8.23
N ILE A 94 0.50 6.54 -8.49
CA ILE A 94 -0.49 6.80 -7.43
C ILE A 94 -0.56 5.63 -6.43
N LEU A 95 -0.48 4.39 -6.93
CA LEU A 95 -0.48 3.21 -6.07
C LEU A 95 0.79 3.09 -5.21
N GLU A 96 1.93 3.60 -5.68
CA GLU A 96 3.15 3.66 -4.88
C GLU A 96 2.99 4.65 -3.71
N GLU A 97 2.33 5.78 -3.93
CA GLU A 97 1.97 6.71 -2.85
C GLU A 97 1.01 6.07 -1.85
N HIS A 98 0.01 5.32 -2.33
CA HIS A 98 -0.94 4.62 -1.46
C HIS A 98 -0.25 3.54 -0.62
N LYS A 99 0.71 2.82 -1.20
CA LYS A 99 1.56 1.88 -0.47
C LYS A 99 2.31 2.59 0.66
N SER A 100 2.91 3.76 0.40
CA SER A 100 3.59 4.55 1.42
C SER A 100 2.65 4.96 2.57
N ALA A 101 1.40 5.35 2.25
CA ALA A 101 0.39 5.68 3.25
C ALA A 101 0.00 4.46 4.12
N VAL A 102 -0.24 3.30 3.50
CA VAL A 102 -0.57 2.05 4.22
C VAL A 102 0.59 1.59 5.10
N GLU A 103 1.83 1.68 4.60
CA GLU A 103 3.05 1.40 5.36
C GLU A 103 3.18 2.31 6.59
N SER A 104 2.88 3.61 6.43
CA SER A 104 2.91 4.58 7.53
C SER A 104 1.85 4.28 8.60
N ILE A 105 0.63 3.91 8.20
CA ILE A 105 -0.42 3.45 9.12
C ILE A 105 0.06 2.22 9.90
N ARG A 106 0.64 1.23 9.22
CA ARG A 106 1.16 0.04 9.88
C ARG A 106 2.26 0.39 10.90
N GLN A 107 3.18 1.27 10.53
CA GLN A 107 4.26 1.71 11.42
C GLN A 107 3.74 2.46 12.64
N LEU A 108 2.74 3.31 12.47
CA LEU A 108 2.09 4.04 13.57
C LEU A 108 1.50 3.08 14.61
N PHE A 109 0.66 2.14 14.17
CA PHE A 109 0.06 1.15 15.07
C PHE A 109 1.10 0.18 15.64
N GLY A 110 2.15 -0.15 14.88
CA GLY A 110 3.30 -0.90 15.37
C GLY A 110 4.01 -0.20 16.53
N ALA A 111 4.28 1.10 16.41
CA ALA A 111 4.91 1.90 17.45
C ALA A 111 4.06 1.96 18.74
N MET A 112 2.74 2.11 18.61
CA MET A 112 1.83 2.06 19.76
C MET A 112 1.84 0.68 20.43
N ARG A 113 1.74 -0.39 19.62
CA ARG A 113 1.77 -1.77 20.10
C ARG A 113 3.06 -2.07 20.86
N ASP A 114 4.22 -1.68 20.33
CA ASP A 114 5.52 -1.99 20.94
C ASP A 114 5.65 -1.41 22.35
N ARG A 115 5.04 -0.25 22.60
CA ARG A 115 4.95 0.32 23.96
C ARG A 115 4.06 -0.49 24.88
N TYR A 116 2.91 -0.95 24.39
CA TYR A 116 2.01 -1.81 25.17
C TYR A 116 2.68 -3.14 25.53
N ILE A 117 3.38 -3.77 24.58
CA ILE A 117 4.12 -5.01 24.79
C ILE A 117 5.25 -4.82 25.81
N ALA A 118 5.94 -3.68 25.77
CA ALA A 118 7.01 -3.39 26.73
C ALA A 118 6.51 -3.25 28.18
N GLN A 119 5.22 -2.94 28.38
CA GLN A 119 4.62 -2.72 29.69
C GLN A 119 3.78 -3.90 30.19
N ASP A 120 3.31 -4.78 29.30
CA ASP A 120 2.42 -5.91 29.63
C ASP A 120 2.84 -7.20 28.92
N SER A 121 3.39 -8.14 29.70
CA SER A 121 3.84 -9.45 29.22
C SER A 121 2.69 -10.38 28.79
N THR A 122 1.49 -10.19 29.35
CA THR A 122 0.30 -10.97 28.96
C THR A 122 -0.21 -10.50 27.59
N LEU A 123 -0.22 -9.18 27.38
CA LEU A 123 -0.52 -8.56 26.09
C LEU A 123 0.47 -9.03 25.03
N ALA A 124 1.76 -9.06 25.36
CA ALA A 124 2.83 -9.57 24.49
C ALA A 124 2.59 -11.02 24.05
N ALA A 125 2.26 -11.91 24.99
CA ALA A 125 2.01 -13.32 24.69
C ALA A 125 0.80 -13.50 23.77
N ARG A 126 -0.29 -12.77 24.02
CA ARG A 126 -1.50 -12.81 23.18
C ARG A 126 -1.25 -12.27 21.78
N PHE A 127 -0.55 -11.13 21.68
CA PHE A 127 -0.20 -10.55 20.37
C PHE A 127 0.63 -11.52 19.54
N LYS A 128 1.62 -12.18 20.16
CA LYS A 128 2.45 -13.18 19.49
C LYS A 128 1.61 -14.34 18.98
N ALA A 129 0.78 -14.93 19.84
CA ALA A 129 -0.08 -16.06 19.46
C ALA A 129 -1.01 -15.71 18.29
N GLU A 130 -1.62 -14.51 18.32
CA GLU A 130 -2.52 -14.08 17.25
C GLU A 130 -1.76 -13.78 15.94
N SER A 131 -0.59 -13.16 16.04
CA SER A 131 0.26 -12.87 14.87
C SER A 131 0.72 -14.15 14.17
N GLU A 132 1.06 -15.19 14.94
CA GLU A 132 1.36 -16.53 14.42
C GLU A 132 0.14 -17.15 13.74
N ARG A 133 -1.05 -17.07 14.36
CA ARG A 133 -2.32 -17.57 13.79
C ARG A 133 -2.65 -16.91 12.45
N LEU A 134 -2.37 -15.63 12.31
CA LEU A 134 -2.61 -14.85 11.08
C LEU A 134 -1.50 -15.01 10.02
N GLY A 135 -0.46 -15.80 10.29
CA GLY A 135 0.64 -16.01 9.34
C GLY A 135 1.63 -14.85 9.25
N ASN A 136 1.69 -13.99 10.28
CA ASN A 136 2.65 -12.90 10.41
C ASN A 136 3.58 -13.13 11.62
N PRO A 137 4.41 -14.18 11.61
CA PRO A 137 5.28 -14.44 12.74
C PRO A 137 6.21 -13.25 13.00
N ILE A 138 6.29 -12.85 14.27
CA ILE A 138 7.23 -11.84 14.74
C ILE A 138 8.62 -12.47 14.68
N LYS A 139 9.59 -11.79 14.06
CA LYS A 139 10.99 -12.22 14.04
C LYS A 139 11.68 -11.91 15.36
#